data_AF-A0AAF3J7I3-F1
#
_entry.id   AF-A0AAF3J7I3-F1
#
_cell.length_a   1.000
_cell.length_b   1.000
_cell.length_c   1.000
_cell.angle_alpha   90.00
_cell.angle_beta   90.00
_cell.angle_gamma   90.00
#
_symmetry.space_group_name_H-M   'P 1'
#
loop_
_entity.id
_entity.type
_entity.pdbx_description
1 polymer ?
#
loop_
_entity_poly.entity_id
_entity_poly.type
_entity_poly.pdbx_seq_one_letter_code
_entity_poly.pdbx_strand_id
1 'polypeptide(L)'
;MQCLIVLFNFLLLFYFTDSAAAQPAADAIAKRAVGGKGVLLCGKKPIEGVIIRLFRVAQSKKDDLNQILDEKLTGVDGSFHIDGNTNGFPLNETTIDGTLTFYHSCDEDKEKVKKNGYRKFNYHIPQDYVSYGSKPKKHYDLGYLNLQLEFPEEKHEKNFKEYVKASVDW
;
A
#
# COMPACT_ATOMS: atom_id res chain seq x y z
N MET A 1 50.57 33.39 -57.13
CA MET A 1 50.30 34.53 -56.22
C MET A 1 49.02 35.16 -56.74
N GLN A 2 47.82 34.99 -56.19
CA GLN A 2 47.29 34.56 -54.90
C GLN A 2 46.32 33.38 -55.12
N CYS A 3 46.58 32.22 -54.50
CA CYS A 3 45.62 31.11 -54.42
C CYS A 3 45.47 30.58 -52.98
N LEU A 4 45.92 31.37 -52.01
CA LEU A 4 45.78 31.13 -50.57
C LEU A 4 45.08 32.36 -50.01
N ILE A 5 43.90 32.19 -49.40
CA ILE A 5 43.28 33.02 -48.32
C ILE A 5 41.77 32.74 -48.21
N VAL A 6 41.11 32.09 -49.19
CA VAL A 6 39.68 31.73 -49.08
C VAL A 6 39.46 30.28 -48.61
N LEU A 7 40.38 29.74 -47.81
CA LEU A 7 40.21 28.41 -47.16
C LEU A 7 40.25 28.47 -45.63
N PHE A 8 40.12 29.65 -45.03
CA PHE A 8 40.22 29.81 -43.57
C PHE A 8 38.95 30.30 -42.87
N ASN A 9 37.83 30.45 -43.60
CA ASN A 9 36.55 30.89 -43.02
C ASN A 9 35.36 29.98 -43.36
N PHE A 10 35.63 28.72 -43.69
CA PHE A 10 34.60 27.69 -43.90
C PHE A 10 34.94 26.39 -43.16
N LEU A 11 35.70 26.48 -42.07
CA LEU A 11 36.14 25.35 -41.25
C LEU A 11 35.97 25.61 -39.74
N LEU A 12 35.04 26.50 -39.37
CA LEU A 12 34.53 26.69 -38.01
C LEU A 12 32.99 26.67 -37.97
N LEU A 13 32.35 25.89 -38.85
CA LEU A 13 30.90 25.67 -38.83
C LEU A 13 30.50 24.19 -38.65
N PHE A 14 31.42 23.34 -38.19
CA PHE A 14 31.15 21.90 -38.06
C PHE A 14 31.67 21.25 -36.76
N TYR A 15 31.67 21.97 -35.63
CA TYR A 15 31.90 21.35 -34.32
C TYR A 15 30.96 21.89 -33.24
N PHE A 16 29.67 21.94 -33.55
CA PHE A 16 28.67 21.63 -32.53
C PHE A 16 27.96 20.37 -33.01
N THR A 17 28.62 19.22 -32.82
CA THR A 17 27.86 17.98 -32.71
C THR A 17 27.00 18.15 -31.48
N ASP A 18 25.73 18.50 -31.66
CA ASP A 18 24.71 18.38 -30.63
C ASP A 18 24.71 16.92 -30.15
N SER A 19 25.52 16.67 -29.13
CA SER A 19 25.36 15.48 -28.32
C SER A 19 24.10 15.73 -27.54
N ALA A 20 22.95 15.41 -28.14
CA ALA A 20 21.74 15.10 -27.40
C ALA A 20 22.06 13.84 -26.58
N ALA A 21 22.83 14.02 -25.51
CA ALA A 21 22.90 13.05 -24.44
C ALA A 21 21.46 12.94 -23.96
N ALA A 22 20.79 11.85 -24.35
CA ALA A 22 19.55 11.45 -23.73
C ALA A 22 19.85 11.39 -22.24
N GLN A 23 19.40 12.40 -21.51
CA GLN A 23 19.48 12.38 -20.06
C GLN A 23 18.79 11.08 -19.65
N PRO A 24 19.42 10.22 -18.84
CA PRO A 24 18.67 9.13 -18.23
C PRO A 24 17.48 9.81 -17.57
N ALA A 25 16.27 9.46 -18.01
CA ALA A 25 15.06 9.93 -17.37
C ALA A 25 15.27 9.64 -15.89
N ALA A 26 15.38 10.70 -15.08
CA ALA A 26 15.53 10.57 -13.65
C ALA A 26 14.50 9.53 -13.22
N ASP A 27 14.95 8.43 -12.59
CA ASP A 27 14.07 7.34 -12.16
C ASP A 27 12.84 7.98 -11.54
N ALA A 28 11.76 8.04 -12.30
CA ALA A 28 10.55 8.67 -11.85
C ALA A 28 10.05 7.70 -10.80
N ILE A 29 10.36 8.01 -9.53
CA ILE A 29 10.15 7.11 -8.39
C ILE A 29 8.76 6.52 -8.52
N ALA A 30 8.75 5.25 -8.90
CA ALA A 30 7.59 4.67 -9.50
C ALA A 30 6.62 4.35 -8.37
N LYS A 31 5.68 5.28 -8.12
CA LYS A 31 4.62 5.10 -7.13
C LYS A 31 3.96 3.75 -7.35
N ARG A 32 3.65 3.06 -6.26
CA ARG A 32 2.91 1.80 -6.31
C ARG A 32 1.65 1.92 -5.48
N ALA A 33 0.64 1.15 -5.87
CA ALA A 33 -0.65 1.08 -5.23
C ALA A 33 -1.15 -0.36 -5.18
N VAL A 34 -1.89 -0.69 -4.13
CA VAL A 34 -2.53 -1.99 -3.91
C VAL A 34 -3.86 -1.78 -3.20
N GLY A 35 -4.80 -2.71 -3.39
CA GLY A 35 -6.09 -2.66 -2.70
C GLY A 35 -6.74 -4.02 -2.61
N GLY A 36 -7.68 -4.13 -1.68
CA GLY A 36 -8.46 -5.33 -1.43
C GLY A 36 -9.89 -4.99 -1.04
N LYS A 37 -10.77 -5.98 -1.15
CA LYS A 37 -12.18 -5.89 -0.77
C LYS A 37 -12.72 -7.25 -0.35
N GLY A 38 -13.85 -7.26 0.33
CA GLY A 38 -14.55 -8.48 0.72
C GLY A 38 -15.70 -8.21 1.68
N VAL A 39 -16.27 -9.29 2.21
CA VAL A 39 -17.35 -9.28 3.19
C VAL A 39 -16.96 -10.18 4.37
N LEU A 40 -16.99 -9.63 5.58
CA LEU A 40 -16.69 -10.37 6.80
C LEU A 40 -17.98 -10.81 7.49
N LEU A 41 -18.00 -12.05 7.94
CA LEU A 41 -19.11 -12.68 8.66
C LEU A 41 -18.66 -13.09 10.06
N CYS A 42 -19.58 -13.08 11.01
CA CYS A 42 -19.47 -13.78 12.28
C CYS A 42 -20.59 -14.81 12.35
N GLY A 43 -20.26 -16.05 12.00
CA GLY A 43 -21.25 -17.10 11.80
C GLY A 43 -22.10 -16.84 10.57
N LYS A 44 -23.41 -16.72 10.76
CA LYS A 44 -24.37 -16.54 9.65
C LYS A 44 -24.68 -15.08 9.35
N LYS A 45 -24.11 -14.14 10.10
CA LYS A 45 -24.42 -12.72 10.00
C LYS A 45 -23.19 -11.94 9.55
N PRO A 46 -23.35 -10.89 8.75
CA PRO A 46 -22.28 -9.92 8.54
C PRO A 46 -21.84 -9.27 9.86
N ILE A 47 -20.55 -8.93 9.96
CA ILE A 47 -20.00 -8.25 11.14
C ILE A 47 -19.53 -6.83 10.78
N GLU A 48 -20.18 -5.85 11.39
CA GLU A 48 -19.84 -4.43 11.30
C GLU A 48 -18.70 -4.08 12.26
N GLY A 49 -17.91 -3.06 11.91
CA GLY A 49 -16.93 -2.46 12.81
C GLY A 49 -15.65 -3.28 13.00
N VAL A 50 -15.38 -4.27 12.13
CA VAL A 50 -14.07 -4.92 12.08
C VAL A 50 -13.05 -3.93 11.55
N ILE A 51 -11.94 -3.76 12.26
CA ILE A 51 -10.87 -2.85 11.86
C ILE A 51 -9.99 -3.58 10.85
N ILE A 52 -9.72 -2.93 9.72
CA ILE A 52 -8.92 -3.47 8.64
C ILE A 52 -7.83 -2.46 8.34
N ARG A 53 -6.58 -2.89 8.46
CA ARG A 53 -5.41 -2.12 8.08
C ARG A 53 -4.78 -2.71 6.85
N LEU A 54 -4.47 -1.85 5.89
CA LEU A 54 -3.63 -2.20 4.76
C LEU A 54 -2.22 -1.69 5.05
N PHE A 55 -1.27 -2.61 5.19
CA PHE A 55 0.14 -2.30 5.40
C PHE A 55 0.96 -2.47 4.11
N ARG A 56 2.00 -1.65 3.97
CA ARG A 56 2.99 -1.70 2.89
C ARG A 56 3.80 -2.99 2.93
N VAL A 57 4.09 -3.50 4.12
CA VAL A 57 4.90 -4.71 4.35
C VAL A 57 4.25 -5.62 5.38
N ALA A 58 4.69 -6.87 5.41
CA ALA A 58 4.24 -7.86 6.38
C ALA A 58 4.45 -7.39 7.84
N GLN A 59 3.41 -7.53 8.65
CA GLN A 59 3.46 -7.16 10.07
C GLN A 59 3.96 -8.33 10.91
N SER A 60 4.83 -8.02 11.87
CA SER A 60 5.42 -9.03 12.77
C SER A 60 4.61 -9.17 14.06
N LYS A 61 5.27 -9.23 15.22
CA LYS A 61 4.59 -9.31 16.52
C LYS A 61 3.78 -8.06 16.82
N LYS A 62 4.32 -6.88 16.52
CA LYS A 62 3.71 -5.56 16.75
C LYS A 62 3.49 -4.87 15.40
N ASP A 63 2.46 -4.02 15.34
CA ASP A 63 2.21 -3.18 14.17
C ASP A 63 3.26 -2.07 14.06
N ASP A 64 3.79 -1.91 12.86
CA ASP A 64 4.54 -0.72 12.47
C ASP A 64 3.58 0.27 11.81
N LEU A 65 3.08 1.23 12.59
CA LEU A 65 2.11 2.22 12.13
C LEU A 65 2.67 3.13 11.02
N ASN A 66 4.00 3.21 10.87
CA ASN A 66 4.64 3.96 9.78
C ASN A 66 4.51 3.24 8.43
N GLN A 67 4.06 1.97 8.43
CA GLN A 67 3.85 1.18 7.23
C GLN A 67 2.38 1.09 6.82
N ILE A 68 1.48 1.82 7.49
CA ILE A 68 0.05 1.84 7.12
C ILE A 68 -0.12 2.63 5.82
N LEU A 69 -0.80 2.00 4.86
CA LEU A 69 -1.26 2.63 3.63
C LEU A 69 -2.68 3.20 3.80
N ASP A 70 -3.56 2.47 4.48
CA ASP A 70 -4.91 2.94 4.84
C ASP A 70 -5.52 2.10 5.99
N GLU A 71 -6.58 2.60 6.61
CA GLU A 71 -7.39 1.91 7.63
C GLU A 71 -8.89 2.12 7.35
N LYS A 72 -9.68 1.06 7.52
CA LYS A 72 -11.15 1.07 7.35
C LYS A 72 -11.85 0.21 8.41
N LEU A 73 -13.13 0.50 8.59
CA LEU A 73 -14.06 -0.35 9.31
C LEU A 73 -14.96 -1.08 8.31
N THR A 74 -15.36 -2.32 8.60
CA THR A 74 -16.46 -2.95 7.87
C THR A 74 -17.77 -2.22 8.10
N GLY A 75 -18.59 -2.10 7.05
CA GLY A 75 -19.94 -1.54 7.12
C GLY A 75 -20.95 -2.48 7.76
N VAL A 76 -22.20 -2.02 7.86
CA VAL A 76 -23.35 -2.77 8.40
C VAL A 76 -23.61 -4.11 7.70
N ASP A 77 -23.24 -4.21 6.43
CA ASP A 77 -23.36 -5.40 5.59
C ASP A 77 -22.10 -6.28 5.64
N GLY A 78 -21.16 -5.98 6.55
CA GLY A 78 -19.87 -6.64 6.70
C GLY A 78 -18.87 -6.34 5.58
N SER A 79 -19.23 -5.49 4.61
CA SER A 79 -18.37 -5.19 3.47
C SER A 79 -17.23 -4.26 3.85
N PHE A 80 -16.10 -4.42 3.15
CA PHE A 80 -15.02 -3.44 3.14
C PHE A 80 -14.44 -3.27 1.75
N HIS A 81 -13.93 -2.07 1.49
CA HIS A 81 -13.11 -1.74 0.34
C HIS A 81 -11.97 -0.87 0.86
N ILE A 82 -10.72 -1.29 0.62
CA ILE A 82 -9.53 -0.61 1.12
C ILE A 82 -8.46 -0.56 0.04
N ASP A 83 -7.87 0.62 -0.15
CA ASP A 83 -6.78 0.83 -1.08
C ASP A 83 -5.79 1.86 -0.54
N GLY A 84 -4.55 1.73 -0.98
CA GLY A 84 -3.50 2.64 -0.57
C GLY A 84 -2.33 2.60 -1.52
N ASN A 85 -1.45 3.59 -1.38
CA ASN A 85 -0.31 3.78 -2.25
C ASN A 85 0.87 4.34 -1.48
N THR A 86 2.04 4.34 -2.10
CA THR A 86 3.28 4.82 -1.46
C THR A 86 3.43 6.35 -1.45
N ASN A 87 2.34 7.12 -1.60
CA ASN A 87 2.41 8.56 -1.37
C ASN A 87 2.67 8.83 0.11
N GLY A 88 3.60 9.73 0.41
CA GLY A 88 4.00 10.04 1.79
C GLY A 88 5.10 9.13 2.34
N PHE A 89 5.46 8.06 1.63
CA PHE A 89 6.64 7.25 1.95
C PHE A 89 7.92 7.85 1.34
N PRO A 90 9.09 7.60 1.94
CA PRO A 90 10.38 7.93 1.33
C PRO A 90 10.50 7.38 -0.09
N LEU A 91 11.20 8.11 -0.96
CA LEU A 91 11.32 7.76 -2.38
C LEU A 91 12.02 6.42 -2.63
N ASN A 92 12.84 5.97 -1.68
CA ASN A 92 13.49 4.66 -1.65
C ASN A 92 12.62 3.55 -1.04
N GLU A 93 11.38 3.84 -0.62
CA GLU A 93 10.43 2.90 0.02
C GLU A 93 9.15 2.70 -0.80
N THR A 94 9.26 2.65 -2.13
CA THR A 94 8.10 2.49 -3.03
C THR A 94 7.67 1.04 -3.25
N THR A 95 8.38 0.05 -2.70
CA THR A 95 7.98 -1.37 -2.80
C THR A 95 6.83 -1.68 -1.84
N ILE A 96 5.85 -2.42 -2.34
CA ILE A 96 4.68 -2.88 -1.58
C ILE A 96 4.71 -4.40 -1.57
N ASP A 97 4.67 -4.99 -0.38
CA ASP A 97 4.31 -6.39 -0.09
C ASP A 97 3.01 -6.36 0.74
N GLY A 98 1.92 -6.00 0.04
CA GLY A 98 0.67 -5.56 0.65
C GLY A 98 0.08 -6.58 1.61
N THR A 99 -0.20 -6.16 2.84
CA THR A 99 -0.75 -7.04 3.87
C THR A 99 -2.02 -6.44 4.46
N LEU A 100 -3.12 -7.18 4.42
CA LEU A 100 -4.34 -6.86 5.15
C LEU A 100 -4.24 -7.46 6.55
N THR A 101 -4.40 -6.64 7.57
CA THR A 101 -4.51 -7.10 8.96
C THR A 101 -5.91 -6.80 9.47
N PHE A 102 -6.56 -7.81 10.01
CA PHE A 102 -7.92 -7.75 10.51
C PHE A 102 -7.91 -7.79 12.03
N TYR A 103 -8.66 -6.90 12.68
CA TYR A 103 -8.84 -6.87 14.12
C TYR A 103 -10.33 -6.97 14.43
N HIS A 104 -10.75 -8.06 15.06
CA HIS A 104 -12.15 -8.36 15.30
C HIS A 104 -12.40 -8.93 16.69
N SER A 105 -13.67 -8.95 17.08
CA SER A 105 -14.17 -9.50 18.34
C SER A 105 -15.28 -10.54 18.11
N CYS A 106 -15.30 -11.18 16.93
CA CYS A 106 -16.26 -12.24 16.64
C CYS A 106 -16.18 -13.36 17.69
N ASP A 107 -17.32 -13.73 18.26
CA ASP A 107 -17.49 -14.65 19.40
C ASP A 107 -16.78 -14.24 20.70
N GLU A 108 -16.39 -12.96 20.81
CA GLU A 108 -15.82 -12.39 22.02
C GLU A 108 -16.75 -11.39 22.68
N ASP A 109 -16.97 -11.57 23.99
CA ASP A 109 -17.67 -10.59 24.79
C ASP A 109 -16.77 -9.37 25.10
N LYS A 110 -17.39 -8.27 25.55
CA LYS A 110 -16.69 -7.02 25.85
C LYS A 110 -15.62 -7.18 26.93
N GLU A 111 -15.78 -8.08 27.88
CA GLU A 111 -14.83 -8.28 28.97
C GLU A 111 -13.58 -9.03 28.48
N LYS A 112 -13.75 -10.02 27.60
CA LYS A 112 -12.65 -10.69 26.90
C LYS A 112 -11.85 -9.72 26.04
N VAL A 113 -12.54 -8.89 25.24
CA VAL A 113 -11.87 -7.88 24.39
C VAL A 113 -11.10 -6.87 25.25
N LYS A 114 -11.65 -6.40 26.38
CA LYS A 114 -10.91 -5.51 27.31
C LYS A 114 -9.68 -6.20 27.92
N LYS A 115 -9.77 -7.50 28.23
CA LYS A 115 -8.70 -8.24 28.91
C LYS A 115 -7.57 -8.64 27.96
N ASN A 116 -7.92 -9.15 26.79
CA ASN A 116 -7.02 -9.79 25.85
C ASN A 116 -6.75 -8.93 24.60
N GLY A 117 -7.65 -8.01 24.27
CA GLY A 117 -7.64 -7.25 23.02
C GLY A 117 -8.43 -7.93 21.91
N TYR A 118 -8.27 -7.43 20.68
CA TYR A 118 -8.92 -7.98 19.50
C TYR A 118 -8.20 -9.21 18.98
N ARG A 119 -8.94 -10.18 18.41
CA ARG A 119 -8.38 -11.23 17.56
C ARG A 119 -7.78 -10.59 16.32
N LYS A 120 -6.56 -10.99 15.96
CA LYS A 120 -5.73 -10.40 14.92
C LYS A 120 -5.11 -11.47 14.03
N PHE A 121 -5.33 -11.37 12.72
CA PHE A 121 -4.63 -12.17 11.72
C PHE A 121 -4.25 -11.32 10.50
N ASN A 122 -3.32 -11.83 9.71
CA ASN A 122 -2.79 -11.19 8.52
C ASN A 122 -3.17 -11.99 7.26
N TYR A 123 -3.37 -11.28 6.15
CA TYR A 123 -3.51 -11.84 4.83
C TYR A 123 -2.61 -11.08 3.84
N HIS A 124 -1.74 -11.81 3.14
CA HIS A 124 -0.85 -11.21 2.14
C HIS A 124 -1.54 -11.13 0.78
N ILE A 125 -1.65 -9.92 0.25
CA ILE A 125 -2.17 -9.69 -1.09
C ILE A 125 -1.13 -10.18 -2.12
N PRO A 126 -1.51 -11.01 -3.11
CA PRO A 126 -0.56 -11.46 -4.13
C PRO A 126 0.06 -10.30 -4.92
N GLN A 127 1.34 -10.42 -5.26
CA GLN A 127 2.11 -9.31 -5.84
C GLN A 127 1.57 -8.83 -7.20
N ASP A 128 0.87 -9.69 -7.94
CA ASP A 128 0.21 -9.35 -9.20
C ASP A 128 -0.92 -8.31 -9.06
N TYR A 129 -1.34 -7.98 -7.83
CA TYR A 129 -2.31 -6.93 -7.53
C TYR A 129 -1.66 -5.59 -7.18
N VAL A 130 -0.33 -5.55 -7.02
CA VAL A 130 0.42 -4.30 -6.88
C VAL A 130 0.62 -3.70 -8.27
N SER A 131 0.25 -2.43 -8.43
CA SER A 131 0.35 -1.73 -9.71
C SER A 131 1.08 -0.41 -9.58
N TYR A 132 1.77 -0.02 -10.65
CA TYR A 132 2.33 1.32 -10.78
C TYR A 132 1.25 2.40 -10.83
N GLY A 133 1.51 3.53 -10.19
CA GLY A 133 0.64 4.70 -10.11
C GLY A 133 0.13 4.97 -8.70
N SER A 134 -0.77 5.96 -8.59
CA SER A 134 -1.40 6.38 -7.34
C SER A 134 -2.65 5.58 -6.97
N LYS A 135 -3.15 4.73 -7.86
CA LYS A 135 -4.36 3.92 -7.64
C LYS A 135 -4.13 2.47 -8.07
N PRO A 136 -4.72 1.49 -7.36
CA PRO A 136 -4.65 0.10 -7.78
C PRO A 136 -5.37 -0.09 -9.12
N LYS A 137 -4.79 -0.86 -10.04
CA LYS A 137 -5.45 -1.24 -11.31
C LYS A 137 -6.55 -2.27 -11.11
N LYS A 138 -6.44 -3.09 -10.07
CA LYS A 138 -7.42 -4.10 -9.65
C LYS A 138 -7.32 -4.28 -8.15
N HIS A 139 -8.42 -4.70 -7.54
CA HIS A 139 -8.50 -4.99 -6.11
C HIS A 139 -8.53 -6.51 -5.91
N TYR A 140 -7.81 -7.02 -4.91
CA TYR A 140 -7.92 -8.41 -4.51
C TYR A 140 -9.27 -8.64 -3.83
N ASP A 141 -10.08 -9.55 -4.38
CA ASP A 141 -11.39 -9.88 -3.83
C ASP A 141 -11.25 -11.10 -2.91
N LEU A 142 -11.34 -10.89 -1.60
CA LEU A 142 -11.33 -11.96 -0.59
C LEU A 142 -12.65 -12.75 -0.56
N GLY A 143 -13.68 -12.28 -1.26
CA GLY A 143 -15.01 -12.87 -1.20
C GLY A 143 -15.61 -12.75 0.21
N TYR A 144 -16.16 -13.86 0.71
CA TYR A 144 -16.77 -13.94 2.03
C TYR A 144 -15.85 -14.68 3.00
N LEU A 145 -15.55 -14.04 4.14
CA LEU A 145 -14.70 -14.62 5.17
C LEU A 145 -15.44 -14.70 6.50
N ASN A 146 -15.57 -15.91 7.04
CA ASN A 146 -16.20 -16.11 8.36
C ASN A 146 -15.14 -16.13 9.46
N LEU A 147 -15.26 -15.16 10.37
CA LEU A 147 -14.30 -14.89 11.44
C LEU A 147 -14.48 -15.78 12.69
N GLN A 148 -15.41 -16.74 12.68
CA GLN A 148 -15.47 -17.78 13.73
C GLN A 148 -14.30 -18.77 13.63
N LEU A 149 -13.74 -18.92 12.43
CA LEU A 149 -12.55 -19.74 12.23
C LEU A 149 -11.36 -19.09 12.94
N GLU A 150 -10.45 -19.93 13.44
CA GLU A 150 -9.13 -19.50 13.88
C GLU A 150 -8.18 -19.53 12.68
N PHE A 151 -7.64 -18.37 12.31
CA PHE A 151 -6.73 -18.25 11.17
C PHE A 151 -5.30 -18.66 11.55
N PRO A 152 -4.47 -19.07 10.57
CA PRO A 152 -3.05 -19.29 10.81
C PRO A 152 -2.39 -18.05 11.43
N GLU A 153 -1.60 -18.28 12.47
CA GLU A 153 -0.89 -17.23 13.22
C GLU A 153 -1.78 -16.17 13.88
N GLU A 154 -3.08 -16.46 14.00
CA GLU A 154 -4.00 -15.58 14.70
C GLU A 154 -3.63 -15.46 16.19
N LYS A 155 -3.73 -14.25 16.72
CA LYS A 155 -3.38 -13.92 18.11
C LYS A 155 -4.25 -12.78 18.62
N HIS A 156 -4.24 -12.57 19.92
CA HIS A 156 -4.86 -11.39 20.52
C HIS A 156 -3.91 -10.18 20.54
N GLU A 157 -4.42 -9.02 20.11
CA GLU A 157 -3.74 -7.72 20.14
C GLU A 157 -4.30 -6.84 21.24
N LYS A 158 -3.68 -6.94 22.43
CA LYS A 158 -4.06 -6.14 23.60
C LYS A 158 -3.68 -4.67 23.49
N ASN A 159 -2.57 -4.37 22.81
CA ASN A 159 -2.02 -3.03 22.74
C ASN A 159 -2.37 -2.39 21.40
N PHE A 160 -3.65 -2.45 21.03
CA PHE A 160 -4.15 -1.81 19.82
C PHE A 160 -3.88 -0.31 19.92
N LYS A 161 -3.10 0.21 18.97
CA LYS A 161 -2.82 1.64 18.84
C LYS A 161 -3.71 2.22 17.78
N GLU A 162 -4.42 3.30 18.09
CA GLU A 162 -5.19 4.03 17.09
C GLU A 162 -4.26 4.62 16.02
N TYR A 163 -4.68 4.52 14.76
CA TYR A 163 -3.97 5.13 13.65
C TYR A 163 -4.55 6.51 13.38
N VAL A 164 -3.77 7.54 13.69
CA VAL A 164 -4.12 8.92 13.34
C VAL A 164 -3.53 9.21 11.97
N LYS A 165 -4.38 9.22 10.93
CA LYS A 165 -3.95 9.66 9.60
C LYS A 165 -3.58 11.13 9.72
N ALA A 166 -2.30 11.46 9.49
CA ALA A 166 -1.88 12.85 9.44
C ALA A 166 -2.74 13.56 8.38
N SER A 167 -3.51 14.56 8.80
CA SER A 167 -4.28 15.40 7.89
C SER A 167 -3.28 16.08 6.95
N VAL A 168 -3.25 15.62 5.70
CA VAL A 168 -2.60 16.38 4.64
C VAL A 168 -3.59 17.48 4.29
N ASP A 169 -3.44 18.63 4.95
CA ASP A 169 -4.09 19.86 4.53
C ASP A 169 -3.64 20.13 3.09
N TRP A 170 -4.61 20.17 2.16
CA TRP A 170 -4.39 20.58 0.78
C TRP A 170 -4.56 22.09 0.66
#